data_AF-A0A2M8FNJ8-F1
#
_entry.id   AF-A0A2M8FNJ8-F1
#
_cell.length_a   1.000
_cell.length_b   1.000
_cell.length_c   1.000
_cell.angle_alpha   90.00
_cell.angle_beta   90.00
_cell.angle_gamma   90.00
#
_symmetry.space_group_name_H-M   'P 1'
#
loop_
_entity.id
_entity.type
_entity.pdbx_description
1 polymer ?
#
loop_
_entity_poly.entity_id
_entity_poly.type
_entity_poly.pdbx_seq_one_letter_code
_entity_poly.pdbx_strand_id
1 'polypeptide(L)'
;NDFAKQVMSSLEENFTLTDLENSIKILIRPFKKKGGENELIANGILSLALSNYEIQYSPDQGLSERIIFPHSPSEMNGIEDARFVEFTNENGERIYYATYTAFDGKVIFSQLLETKDFLNFKISTLNGPEVKNKGMALFPRKINGLYAMISRQDNENIFLMYSEHLHFWYTKQLILKPTYPWEFVQLGNCGSPIETEAGWLVLSHGVGAMREYSIGAFLLDRDDPSKVIGRLEEPLLTPNENEREGYVPNVVYSCGGVIHGDELIIPYAMSDHASSIAKVNLNELLKKLTGS
;
A
#
# COMPACT_ATOMS: atom_id res chain seq x y z
N ASN A 1 19.94 7.17 16.40
CA ASN A 1 20.84 6.78 17.49
C ASN A 1 22.27 7.17 17.14
N ASP A 2 23.24 7.01 18.05
CA ASP A 2 24.62 7.47 17.84
C ASP A 2 25.43 6.58 16.88
N PHE A 3 25.18 5.27 16.87
CA PHE A 3 25.85 4.36 15.95
C PHE A 3 25.52 4.67 14.48
N ALA A 4 24.24 4.89 14.14
CA ALA A 4 23.85 5.25 12.78
C ALA A 4 24.46 6.59 12.35
N LYS A 5 24.52 7.58 13.25
CA LYS A 5 25.20 8.86 12.97
C LYS A 5 26.69 8.65 12.66
N GLN A 6 27.37 7.79 13.42
CA GLN A 6 28.78 7.47 13.18
C GLN A 6 28.99 6.82 11.82
N VAL A 7 28.16 5.81 11.48
CA VAL A 7 28.20 5.14 10.16
C VAL A 7 28.02 6.15 9.02
N MET A 8 27.04 7.06 9.13
CA MET A 8 26.79 8.06 8.09
C MET A 8 27.91 9.11 8.03
N SER A 9 28.46 9.53 9.18
CA SER A 9 29.53 10.54 9.22
C SER A 9 30.87 10.07 8.66
N SER A 10 31.08 8.76 8.55
CA SER A 10 32.30 8.19 7.97
C SER A 10 32.19 7.95 6.47
N LEU A 11 31.05 8.26 5.85
CA LEU A 11 30.81 8.15 4.41
C LEU A 11 30.95 9.52 3.76
N GLU A 12 31.39 9.54 2.51
CA GLU A 12 31.36 10.74 1.67
C GLU A 12 29.92 11.09 1.28
N GLU A 13 29.72 12.27 0.68
CA GLU A 13 28.41 12.72 0.18
C GLU A 13 27.81 11.73 -0.83
N ASN A 14 28.66 11.12 -1.66
CA ASN A 14 28.30 10.03 -2.57
C ASN A 14 29.09 8.78 -2.17
N PHE A 15 28.40 7.66 -1.98
CA PHE A 15 29.02 6.40 -1.58
C PHE A 15 28.32 5.20 -2.24
N THR A 16 29.05 4.10 -2.39
CA THR A 16 28.49 2.84 -2.88
C THR A 16 27.96 1.98 -1.73
N LEU A 17 27.14 0.97 -2.04
CA LEU A 17 26.73 -0.02 -1.05
C LEU A 17 27.94 -0.72 -0.40
N THR A 18 29.01 -0.95 -1.16
CA THR A 18 30.25 -1.53 -0.64
C THR A 18 30.93 -0.62 0.38
N ASP A 19 30.91 0.70 0.17
CA ASP A 19 31.45 1.67 1.13
C ASP A 19 30.65 1.66 2.44
N LEU A 20 29.32 1.62 2.34
CA LEU A 20 28.42 1.50 3.50
C LEU A 20 28.68 0.21 4.28
N GLU A 21 28.77 -0.93 3.59
CA GLU A 21 29.10 -2.21 4.21
C GLU A 21 30.46 -2.17 4.92
N ASN A 22 31.47 -1.58 4.29
CA ASN A 22 32.82 -1.47 4.86
C ASN A 22 32.83 -0.57 6.10
N SER A 23 32.14 0.57 6.05
CA SER A 23 31.94 1.46 7.19
C SER A 23 31.33 0.71 8.39
N ILE A 24 30.22 0.00 8.15
CA ILE A 24 29.54 -0.80 9.18
C ILE A 24 30.47 -1.89 9.72
N LYS A 25 31.15 -2.65 8.84
CA LYS A 25 32.10 -3.71 9.23
C LYS A 25 33.22 -3.16 10.11
N ILE A 26 33.72 -1.95 9.85
CA ILE A 26 34.77 -1.31 10.65
C ILE A 26 34.22 -0.89 12.02
N LEU A 27 33.09 -0.17 12.04
CA LEU A 27 32.52 0.41 13.25
C LEU A 27 31.91 -0.64 14.20
N ILE A 28 31.50 -1.80 13.68
CA ILE A 28 30.90 -2.86 14.48
C ILE A 28 31.94 -3.81 15.13
N ARG A 29 33.16 -3.88 14.58
CA ARG A 29 34.25 -4.77 15.07
C ARG A 29 34.49 -4.66 16.59
N PRO A 30 34.53 -3.48 17.21
CA PRO A 30 34.72 -3.34 18.66
C PRO A 30 33.57 -3.93 19.49
N PHE A 31 32.37 -4.08 18.91
CA PHE A 31 31.15 -4.44 19.61
C PHE A 31 30.73 -5.91 19.41
N LYS A 32 31.42 -6.68 18.57
CA LYS A 32 31.12 -8.11 18.26
C LYS A 32 30.96 -9.04 19.47
N LYS A 33 31.49 -8.68 20.65
CA LYS A 33 31.36 -9.48 21.88
C LYS A 33 30.18 -9.08 22.77
N LYS A 34 29.51 -7.95 22.50
CA LYS A 34 28.42 -7.39 23.31
C LYS A 34 27.07 -7.42 22.58
N GLY A 35 26.84 -8.47 21.77
CA GLY A 35 25.65 -8.63 20.93
C GLY A 35 24.37 -8.13 21.58
N GLY A 36 23.61 -7.33 20.84
CA GLY A 36 22.37 -6.75 21.32
C GLY A 36 21.82 -5.68 20.39
N GLU A 37 22.36 -4.46 20.46
CA GLU A 37 21.71 -3.29 19.85
C GLU A 37 22.39 -2.79 18.57
N ASN A 38 23.72 -2.58 18.58
CA ASN A 38 24.45 -2.07 17.40
C ASN A 38 24.39 -3.02 16.20
N GLU A 39 24.29 -4.33 16.43
CA GLU A 39 24.09 -5.32 15.36
C GLU A 39 22.70 -5.22 14.74
N LEU A 40 21.65 -5.00 15.54
CA LEU A 40 20.31 -4.76 15.01
C LEU A 40 20.26 -3.46 14.21
N ILE A 41 20.93 -2.40 14.68
CA ILE A 41 21.01 -1.12 13.97
C ILE A 41 21.79 -1.27 12.66
N ALA A 42 22.94 -1.94 12.68
CA ALA A 42 23.74 -2.22 11.48
C ALA A 42 22.94 -3.01 10.44
N ASN A 43 22.25 -4.06 10.87
CA ASN A 43 21.38 -4.84 10.00
C ASN A 43 20.23 -3.98 9.45
N GLY A 44 19.60 -3.14 10.28
CA GLY A 44 18.56 -2.22 9.85
C GLY A 44 19.04 -1.22 8.78
N ILE A 45 20.24 -0.66 8.94
CA ILE A 45 20.83 0.25 7.95
C ILE A 45 21.05 -0.48 6.61
N LEU A 46 21.62 -1.69 6.63
CA LEU A 46 21.85 -2.48 5.41
C LEU A 46 20.54 -2.92 4.77
N SER A 47 19.57 -3.37 5.56
CA SER A 47 18.24 -3.72 5.08
C SER A 47 17.60 -2.55 4.35
N LEU A 48 17.59 -1.35 4.97
CA LEU A 48 17.08 -0.15 4.31
C LEU A 48 17.81 0.17 3.00
N ALA A 49 19.14 0.13 2.98
CA ALA A 49 19.89 0.38 1.75
C ALA A 49 19.55 -0.63 0.63
N LEU A 50 19.42 -1.91 0.97
CA LEU A 50 19.10 -2.99 0.03
C LEU A 50 17.62 -3.01 -0.41
N SER A 51 16.72 -2.39 0.36
CA SER A 51 15.30 -2.27 0.03
C SER A 51 14.99 -1.18 -1.02
N ASN A 52 15.98 -0.40 -1.44
CA ASN A 52 15.82 0.64 -2.45
C ASN A 52 16.62 0.26 -3.70
N TYR A 53 15.94 -0.03 -4.81
CA TYR A 53 16.57 -0.54 -6.03
C TYR A 53 15.72 -0.19 -7.27
N GLU A 54 16.28 -0.44 -8.44
CA GLU A 54 15.61 -0.22 -9.72
C GLU A 54 15.52 -1.52 -10.52
N ILE A 55 14.42 -1.68 -11.26
CA ILE A 55 14.21 -2.78 -12.21
C ILE A 55 14.05 -2.16 -13.59
N GLN A 56 14.73 -2.74 -14.57
CA GLN A 56 14.62 -2.37 -15.97
C GLN A 56 14.21 -3.58 -16.81
N TYR A 57 13.06 -3.49 -17.47
CA TYR A 57 12.60 -4.46 -18.45
C TYR A 57 12.99 -4.04 -19.86
N SER A 58 13.15 -5.03 -20.74
CA SER A 58 13.41 -4.76 -22.15
C SER A 58 12.10 -4.41 -22.88
N PRO A 59 12.10 -3.45 -23.84
CA PRO A 59 10.87 -3.03 -24.53
C PRO A 59 10.17 -4.12 -25.37
N ASP A 60 10.88 -5.17 -25.75
CA ASP A 60 10.35 -6.34 -26.46
C ASP A 60 9.56 -7.31 -25.55
N GLN A 61 9.73 -7.21 -24.23
CA GLN A 61 8.97 -8.00 -23.26
C GLN A 61 7.56 -7.42 -23.09
N GLY A 62 6.54 -8.25 -23.30
CA GLY A 62 5.14 -7.86 -23.15
C GLY A 62 4.80 -7.51 -21.70
N LEU A 63 3.84 -6.60 -21.48
CA LEU A 63 3.45 -6.18 -20.12
C LEU A 63 3.05 -7.37 -19.22
N SER A 64 2.33 -8.36 -19.76
CA SER A 64 1.90 -9.57 -19.05
C SER A 64 3.06 -10.50 -18.66
N GLU A 65 4.25 -10.29 -19.23
CA GLU A 65 5.44 -11.09 -18.95
C GLU A 65 6.35 -10.40 -17.92
N ARG A 66 6.07 -9.15 -17.56
CA ARG A 66 6.87 -8.36 -16.60
C ARG A 66 6.51 -8.77 -15.18
N ILE A 67 7.33 -9.63 -14.61
CA ILE A 67 7.19 -10.12 -13.24
C ILE A 67 8.22 -9.44 -12.36
N ILE A 68 7.76 -8.84 -11.26
CA ILE A 68 8.62 -8.28 -10.22
C ILE A 68 8.92 -9.41 -9.23
N PHE A 69 10.18 -9.85 -9.21
CA PHE A 69 10.65 -10.85 -8.26
C PHE A 69 11.20 -10.19 -7.00
N PRO A 70 11.06 -10.82 -5.83
CA PRO A 70 11.80 -10.44 -4.63
C PRO A 70 13.29 -10.26 -4.93
N HIS A 71 13.83 -9.08 -4.64
CA HIS A 71 15.23 -8.74 -4.91
C HIS A 71 15.97 -8.36 -3.63
N SER A 72 15.27 -7.78 -2.66
CA SER A 72 15.85 -7.33 -1.39
C SER A 72 15.63 -8.35 -0.25
N PRO A 73 16.47 -8.34 0.80
CA PRO A 73 16.24 -9.17 1.98
C PRO A 73 14.88 -8.94 2.63
N SER A 74 14.33 -7.72 2.52
CA SER A 74 13.00 -7.38 3.04
C SER A 74 11.85 -8.09 2.31
N GLU A 75 12.10 -8.70 1.16
CA GLU A 75 11.07 -9.33 0.30
C GLU A 75 11.21 -10.85 0.26
N MET A 76 12.14 -11.43 1.03
CA MET A 76 12.53 -12.84 0.92
C MET A 76 11.35 -13.81 1.07
N ASN A 77 10.29 -13.42 1.78
CA ASN A 77 9.07 -14.19 1.96
C ASN A 77 7.87 -13.64 1.17
N GLY A 78 8.02 -12.52 0.45
CA GLY A 78 6.96 -12.03 -0.44
C GLY A 78 7.01 -10.54 -0.76
N ILE A 79 6.44 -10.24 -1.94
CA ILE A 79 5.96 -8.93 -2.37
C ILE A 79 4.44 -9.08 -2.48
N GLU A 80 3.70 -8.37 -1.63
CA GLU A 80 2.27 -8.62 -1.43
C GLU A 80 1.42 -7.36 -1.68
N ASP A 81 0.22 -7.57 -2.23
CA ASP A 81 -0.87 -6.60 -2.32
C ASP A 81 -0.48 -5.22 -2.90
N ALA A 82 0.13 -5.20 -4.09
CA ALA A 82 0.46 -3.95 -4.78
C ALA A 82 -0.80 -3.17 -5.18
N ARG A 83 -0.89 -1.91 -4.75
CA ARG A 83 -2.02 -0.99 -5.00
C ARG A 83 -1.59 0.11 -5.96
N PHE A 84 -1.79 -0.12 -7.24
CA PHE A 84 -1.42 0.83 -8.28
C PHE A 84 -2.37 2.04 -8.34
N VAL A 85 -1.82 3.20 -8.67
CA VAL A 85 -2.55 4.42 -8.98
C VAL A 85 -1.83 5.21 -10.08
N GLU A 86 -2.59 5.71 -11.05
CA GLU A 86 -2.11 6.78 -11.93
C GLU A 86 -2.17 8.09 -11.16
N PHE A 87 -1.00 8.65 -10.85
CA PHE A 87 -0.87 9.91 -10.14
C PHE A 87 -0.58 11.04 -11.12
N THR A 88 -1.41 12.08 -11.09
CA THR A 88 -1.21 13.29 -11.88
C THR A 88 -0.60 14.37 -11.00
N ASN A 89 0.59 14.83 -11.38
CA ASN A 89 1.25 15.93 -10.68
C ASN A 89 0.66 17.30 -11.09
N GLU A 90 1.08 18.36 -10.40
CA GLU A 90 0.58 19.73 -10.63
C GLU A 90 0.86 20.25 -12.05
N ASN A 91 1.86 19.68 -12.73
CA ASN A 91 2.22 20.02 -14.11
C ASN A 91 1.46 19.17 -15.15
N GLY A 92 0.57 18.27 -14.72
CA GLY A 92 -0.21 17.38 -15.58
C GLY A 92 0.55 16.13 -16.07
N GLU A 93 1.79 15.92 -15.62
CA GLU A 93 2.53 14.70 -15.93
C GLU A 93 2.00 13.53 -15.09
N ARG A 94 1.90 12.38 -15.75
CA ARG A 94 1.43 11.13 -15.15
C ARG A 94 2.60 10.28 -14.69
N ILE A 95 2.48 9.77 -13.47
CA ILE A 95 3.40 8.82 -12.87
C ILE A 95 2.56 7.71 -12.24
N TYR A 96 2.94 6.47 -12.42
CA TYR A 96 2.29 5.34 -11.78
C TYR A 96 3.01 5.02 -10.49
N TYR A 97 2.27 5.04 -9.39
CA TYR A 97 2.74 4.61 -8.09
C TYR A 97 2.06 3.32 -7.67
N ALA A 98 2.75 2.46 -6.94
CA ALA A 98 2.12 1.37 -6.22
C ALA A 98 2.71 1.21 -4.82
N THR A 99 1.86 1.22 -3.81
CA THR A 99 2.25 0.80 -2.47
C THR A 99 2.10 -0.70 -2.34
N TYR A 100 3.06 -1.37 -1.71
CA TYR A 100 3.00 -2.82 -1.48
C TYR A 100 3.67 -3.20 -0.16
N THR A 101 3.44 -4.44 0.27
CA THR A 101 4.07 -4.99 1.48
C THR A 101 5.23 -5.90 1.09
N ALA A 102 6.44 -5.56 1.52
CA ALA A 102 7.59 -6.45 1.48
C ALA A 102 7.68 -7.19 2.82
N PHE A 103 7.79 -8.52 2.77
CA PHE A 103 7.85 -9.35 3.96
C PHE A 103 9.09 -10.25 3.97
N ASP A 104 9.83 -10.24 5.08
CA ASP A 104 11.04 -11.06 5.27
C ASP A 104 10.80 -12.32 6.12
N GLY A 105 9.55 -12.57 6.52
CA GLY A 105 9.16 -13.64 7.45
C GLY A 105 8.99 -13.19 8.91
N LYS A 106 9.43 -11.97 9.26
CA LYS A 106 9.38 -11.42 10.62
C LYS A 106 8.87 -9.97 10.66
N VAL A 107 9.33 -9.15 9.72
CA VAL A 107 9.09 -7.72 9.63
C VAL A 107 8.41 -7.42 8.30
N ILE A 108 7.44 -6.52 8.34
CA ILE A 108 6.80 -5.95 7.16
C ILE A 108 7.36 -4.57 6.88
N PHE A 109 7.64 -4.30 5.61
CA PHE A 109 8.04 -3.00 5.10
C PHE A 109 6.99 -2.52 4.10
N SER A 110 6.48 -1.30 4.30
CA SER A 110 5.68 -0.65 3.26
C SER A 110 6.62 -0.04 2.24
N GLN A 111 6.56 -0.56 1.02
CA GLN A 111 7.36 -0.09 -0.10
C GLN A 111 6.49 0.72 -1.05
N LEU A 112 7.15 1.58 -1.82
CA LEU A 112 6.61 2.35 -2.91
C LEU A 112 7.34 1.97 -4.18
N LEU A 113 6.58 1.60 -5.20
CA LEU A 113 7.02 1.41 -6.55
C LEU A 113 6.61 2.65 -7.38
N GLU A 114 7.51 3.15 -8.20
CA GLU A 114 7.32 4.27 -9.12
C GLU A 114 7.68 3.84 -10.55
N THR A 115 6.86 4.21 -11.53
CA THR A 115 7.19 4.07 -12.95
C THR A 115 6.45 5.11 -13.80
N LYS A 116 7.02 5.48 -14.95
CA LYS A 116 6.33 6.32 -15.96
C LYS A 116 5.94 5.56 -17.22
N ASP A 117 6.54 4.39 -17.44
CA ASP A 117 6.51 3.66 -18.71
C ASP A 117 6.29 2.14 -18.56
N PHE A 118 6.19 1.64 -17.31
CA PHE A 118 6.17 0.22 -16.97
C PHE A 118 7.39 -0.57 -17.50
N LEU A 119 8.47 0.11 -17.88
CA LEU A 119 9.76 -0.46 -18.27
C LEU A 119 10.78 -0.27 -17.16
N ASN A 120 10.82 0.94 -16.61
CA ASN A 120 11.71 1.32 -15.54
C ASN A 120 10.90 1.47 -14.25
N PHE A 121 11.20 0.65 -13.27
CA PHE A 121 10.58 0.70 -11.94
C PHE A 121 11.61 1.11 -10.91
N LYS A 122 11.26 2.09 -10.09
CA LYS A 122 12.03 2.45 -8.91
C LYS A 122 11.29 1.98 -7.67
N ILE A 123 11.97 1.25 -6.82
CA ILE A 123 11.46 0.76 -5.55
C ILE A 123 12.10 1.59 -4.44
N SER A 124 11.27 2.09 -3.53
CA SER A 124 11.72 2.90 -2.41
C SER A 124 10.90 2.66 -1.15
N THR A 125 11.56 2.70 0.01
CA THR A 125 10.90 2.43 1.29
C THR A 125 10.11 3.64 1.79
N LEU A 126 8.88 3.41 2.23
CA LEU A 126 8.10 4.42 2.94
C LEU A 126 8.54 4.47 4.40
N ASN A 127 8.73 5.67 4.92
CA ASN A 127 9.30 5.95 6.22
C ASN A 127 8.36 6.79 7.08
N GLY A 128 8.67 6.85 8.37
CA GLY A 128 7.99 7.71 9.34
C GLY A 128 7.24 6.91 10.40
N PRO A 129 6.91 7.56 11.53
CA PRO A 129 6.33 6.88 12.68
C PRO A 129 4.96 6.28 12.39
N GLU A 130 4.23 6.75 11.36
CA GLU A 130 2.89 6.24 11.06
C GLU A 130 2.86 5.18 9.95
N VAL A 131 4.02 4.78 9.43
CA VAL A 131 4.18 3.63 8.51
C VAL A 131 4.54 2.40 9.33
N LYS A 132 3.54 1.78 9.97
CA LYS A 132 3.73 0.63 10.87
C LYS A 132 3.16 -0.68 10.32
N ASN A 133 2.34 -0.62 9.28
CA ASN A 133 1.52 -1.73 8.81
C ASN A 133 1.19 -1.60 7.32
N LYS A 134 0.53 -2.62 6.77
CA LYS A 134 0.11 -2.72 5.37
C LYS A 134 -1.14 -1.87 5.04
N GLY A 135 -1.49 -1.87 3.75
CA GLY A 135 -2.74 -1.29 3.28
C GLY A 135 -2.70 0.21 3.04
N MET A 136 -1.52 0.83 2.88
CA MET A 136 -1.45 2.21 2.41
C MET A 136 -1.91 2.28 0.95
N ALA A 137 -2.66 3.32 0.56
CA ALA A 137 -3.04 3.57 -0.81
C ALA A 137 -3.08 5.07 -1.10
N LEU A 138 -2.37 5.48 -2.15
CA LEU A 138 -2.13 6.88 -2.52
C LEU A 138 -3.31 7.45 -3.31
N PHE A 139 -3.75 8.66 -2.97
CA PHE A 139 -4.70 9.39 -3.81
C PHE A 139 -4.07 9.74 -5.16
N PRO A 140 -4.84 9.80 -6.27
CA PRO A 140 -4.32 9.97 -7.63
C PRO A 140 -3.79 11.39 -7.94
N ARG A 141 -3.79 12.28 -6.96
CA ARG A 141 -3.19 13.62 -7.03
C ARG A 141 -2.97 14.16 -5.63
N LYS A 142 -2.23 15.27 -5.54
CA LYS A 142 -2.16 16.05 -4.31
C LYS A 142 -3.52 16.66 -3.97
N ILE A 143 -3.77 16.83 -2.68
CA ILE A 143 -4.95 17.49 -2.11
C ILE A 143 -4.43 18.65 -1.27
N ASN A 144 -4.80 19.87 -1.65
CA ASN A 144 -4.31 21.11 -1.02
C ASN A 144 -2.77 21.18 -0.96
N GLY A 145 -2.08 20.75 -2.02
CA GLY A 145 -0.62 20.76 -2.14
C GLY A 145 0.12 19.61 -1.45
N LEU A 146 -0.60 18.74 -0.72
CA LEU A 146 -0.05 17.62 0.03
C LEU A 146 -0.34 16.28 -0.66
N TYR A 147 0.59 15.33 -0.55
CA TYR A 147 0.28 13.94 -0.81
C TYR A 147 -0.71 13.44 0.25
N ALA A 148 -1.65 12.59 -0.17
CA ALA A 148 -2.64 12.00 0.72
C ALA A 148 -2.68 10.48 0.54
N MET A 149 -2.87 9.72 1.62
CA MET A 149 -3.06 8.27 1.58
C MET A 149 -4.23 7.85 2.48
N ILE A 150 -4.98 6.84 2.04
CA ILE A 150 -5.79 6.02 2.93
C ILE A 150 -4.92 4.87 3.44
N SER A 151 -5.07 4.48 4.71
CA SER A 151 -4.23 3.44 5.30
C SER A 151 -4.92 2.70 6.45
N ARG A 152 -4.33 1.57 6.84
CA ARG A 152 -4.78 0.71 7.94
C ARG A 152 -3.63 0.35 8.87
N GLN A 153 -3.33 1.25 9.80
CA GLN A 153 -2.08 1.23 10.58
C GLN A 153 -2.21 0.61 11.98
N ASP A 154 -3.41 0.21 12.40
CA ASP A 154 -3.70 -0.37 13.72
C ASP A 154 -4.34 -1.77 13.66
N ASN A 155 -4.40 -2.38 12.48
CA ASN A 155 -5.09 -3.63 12.17
C ASN A 155 -6.63 -3.57 12.13
N GLU A 156 -7.27 -2.44 12.40
CA GLU A 156 -8.73 -2.39 12.55
C GLU A 156 -9.40 -1.27 11.74
N ASN A 157 -8.81 -0.08 11.77
CA ASN A 157 -9.47 1.15 11.35
C ASN A 157 -8.85 1.77 10.10
N ILE A 158 -9.64 2.60 9.41
CA ILE A 158 -9.17 3.37 8.26
C ILE A 158 -8.71 4.76 8.71
N PHE A 159 -7.51 5.13 8.29
CA PHE A 159 -6.92 6.43 8.54
C PHE A 159 -6.65 7.18 7.24
N LEU A 160 -6.81 8.49 7.29
CA LEU A 160 -6.32 9.43 6.31
C LEU A 160 -4.95 9.96 6.77
N MET A 161 -4.00 10.05 5.84
CA MET A 161 -2.65 10.54 6.09
C MET A 161 -2.32 11.63 5.10
N TYR A 162 -1.55 12.62 5.54
CA TYR A 162 -1.02 13.69 4.69
C TYR A 162 0.49 13.81 4.83
N SER A 163 1.16 14.22 3.75
CA SER A 163 2.57 14.55 3.77
C SER A 163 2.97 15.54 2.68
N GLU A 164 3.96 16.39 2.97
CA GLU A 164 4.66 17.20 1.98
C GLU A 164 5.64 16.36 1.14
N HIS A 165 6.07 15.21 1.66
CA HIS A 165 7.05 14.32 1.04
C HIS A 165 6.49 12.90 0.90
N LEU A 166 6.43 12.41 -0.33
CA LEU A 166 5.86 11.09 -0.67
C LEU A 166 6.45 9.91 0.13
N HIS A 167 7.73 10.01 0.53
CA HIS A 167 8.46 8.94 1.21
C HIS A 167 8.37 8.98 2.74
N PHE A 168 7.81 10.04 3.35
CA PHE A 168 7.82 10.21 4.80
C PHE A 168 6.43 10.57 5.33
N TRP A 169 5.90 9.76 6.25
CA TRP A 169 4.54 9.93 6.77
C TRP A 169 4.54 9.95 8.31
N TYR A 170 4.17 11.11 8.87
CA TYR A 170 4.28 11.40 10.31
C TYR A 170 2.95 11.49 11.04
N THR A 171 1.85 11.69 10.31
CA THR A 171 0.54 11.92 10.90
C THR A 171 -0.51 11.06 10.24
N LYS A 172 -1.47 10.59 11.04
CA LYS A 172 -2.66 9.91 10.57
C LYS A 172 -3.87 10.40 11.36
N GLN A 173 -5.01 10.50 10.70
CA GLN A 173 -6.30 10.86 11.26
C GLN A 173 -7.25 9.69 11.06
N LEU A 174 -7.89 9.23 12.14
CA LEU A 174 -8.93 8.22 12.04
C LEU A 174 -10.15 8.80 11.31
N ILE A 175 -10.62 8.11 10.27
CA ILE A 175 -11.81 8.53 9.50
C ILE A 175 -12.93 7.48 9.52
N LEU A 176 -12.62 6.22 9.80
CA LEU A 176 -13.59 5.14 9.70
C LEU A 176 -13.29 4.00 10.69
N LYS A 177 -14.32 3.56 11.42
CA LYS A 177 -14.28 2.39 12.30
C LYS A 177 -15.24 1.30 11.79
N PRO A 178 -14.99 0.02 12.10
CA PRO A 178 -16.00 -1.04 12.05
C PRO A 178 -17.34 -0.59 12.64
N THR A 179 -18.45 -0.77 11.91
CA THR A 179 -19.78 -0.33 12.36
C THR A 179 -20.87 -1.35 12.01
N TYR A 180 -20.84 -1.92 10.80
CA TYR A 180 -21.81 -2.88 10.31
C TYR A 180 -21.39 -4.34 10.57
N PRO A 181 -22.32 -5.31 10.59
CA PRO A 181 -22.01 -6.70 10.92
C PRO A 181 -20.95 -7.36 10.02
N TRP A 182 -20.91 -7.03 8.73
CA TRP A 182 -19.99 -7.61 7.74
C TRP A 182 -18.55 -7.08 7.86
N GLU A 183 -18.33 -6.05 8.67
CA GLU A 183 -17.03 -5.38 8.87
C GLU A 183 -16.69 -5.26 10.36
N PHE A 184 -17.43 -5.96 11.22
CA PHE A 184 -17.41 -5.80 12.68
C PHE A 184 -16.02 -6.02 13.31
N VAL A 185 -15.17 -6.85 12.72
CA VAL A 185 -13.85 -7.19 13.26
C VAL A 185 -12.79 -6.17 12.84
N GLN A 186 -12.76 -5.81 11.56
CA GLN A 186 -11.78 -4.87 11.01
C GLN A 186 -12.20 -4.39 9.62
N LEU A 187 -11.62 -3.27 9.22
CA LEU A 187 -11.66 -2.69 7.89
C LEU A 187 -10.27 -2.54 7.31
N GLY A 188 -10.20 -2.57 5.99
CA GLY A 188 -9.05 -2.08 5.22
C GLY A 188 -9.51 -1.53 3.88
N ASN A 189 -8.76 -0.62 3.31
CA ASN A 189 -8.97 -0.19 1.92
C ASN A 189 -8.45 -1.27 0.97
N CYS A 190 -9.18 -1.47 -0.13
CA CYS A 190 -8.76 -2.35 -1.21
C CYS A 190 -7.60 -1.71 -1.97
N GLY A 191 -7.80 -0.49 -2.47
CA GLY A 191 -6.80 0.22 -3.26
C GLY A 191 -6.90 1.72 -3.08
N SER A 192 -6.39 2.44 -4.07
CA SER A 192 -6.39 3.90 -4.09
C SER A 192 -7.80 4.46 -4.27
N PRO A 193 -8.12 5.59 -3.61
CA PRO A 193 -9.38 6.30 -3.85
C PRO A 193 -9.53 6.69 -5.32
N ILE A 194 -10.74 6.53 -5.85
CA ILE A 194 -11.08 6.85 -7.24
C ILE A 194 -11.83 8.19 -7.25
N GLU A 195 -11.32 9.16 -8.01
CA GLU A 195 -11.95 10.48 -8.12
C GLU A 195 -13.26 10.38 -8.92
N THR A 196 -14.33 10.98 -8.39
CA THR A 196 -15.63 11.11 -9.07
C THR A 196 -16.20 12.49 -8.82
N GLU A 197 -17.23 12.89 -9.57
CA GLU A 197 -17.96 14.14 -9.31
C GLU A 197 -18.69 14.14 -7.95
N ALA A 198 -19.01 12.96 -7.40
CA ALA A 198 -19.68 12.82 -6.11
C ALA A 198 -18.70 12.86 -4.92
N GLY A 199 -17.39 12.74 -5.15
CA GLY A 199 -16.39 12.56 -4.10
C GLY A 199 -15.34 11.51 -4.44
N TRP A 200 -14.55 11.12 -3.45
CA TRP A 200 -13.59 10.03 -3.56
C TRP A 200 -14.26 8.71 -3.24
N LEU A 201 -14.48 7.88 -4.26
CA LEU A 201 -14.99 6.52 -4.08
C LEU A 201 -13.86 5.62 -3.59
N VAL A 202 -14.04 5.00 -2.43
CA VAL A 202 -13.05 4.09 -1.85
C VAL A 202 -13.67 2.70 -1.72
N LEU A 203 -13.03 1.73 -2.39
CA LEU A 203 -13.31 0.31 -2.17
C LEU A 203 -12.64 -0.13 -0.86
N SER A 204 -13.41 -0.84 -0.03
CA SER A 204 -12.95 -1.36 1.26
C SER A 204 -13.22 -2.85 1.37
N HIS A 205 -12.39 -3.57 2.10
CA HIS A 205 -12.73 -4.89 2.61
C HIS A 205 -13.10 -4.79 4.09
N GLY A 206 -14.11 -5.55 4.49
CA GLY A 206 -14.56 -5.70 5.88
C GLY A 206 -14.44 -7.16 6.30
N VAL A 207 -14.18 -7.39 7.57
CA VAL A 207 -14.16 -8.73 8.16
C VAL A 207 -15.31 -8.88 9.14
N GLY A 208 -16.23 -9.79 8.82
CA GLY A 208 -17.40 -10.09 9.63
C GLY A 208 -17.21 -11.30 10.55
N ALA A 209 -18.34 -11.84 11.01
CA ALA A 209 -18.37 -13.09 11.75
C ALA A 209 -17.70 -14.24 10.96
N MET A 210 -17.14 -15.23 11.68
CA MET A 210 -16.46 -16.38 11.07
C MET A 210 -15.32 -16.02 10.10
N ARG A 211 -14.75 -14.82 10.26
CA ARG A 211 -13.68 -14.28 9.39
C ARG A 211 -14.08 -14.20 7.91
N GLU A 212 -15.36 -13.93 7.63
CA GLU A 212 -15.81 -13.66 6.27
C GLU A 212 -15.27 -12.30 5.81
N TYR A 213 -14.45 -12.30 4.75
CA TYR A 213 -13.98 -11.08 4.09
C TYR A 213 -14.92 -10.73 2.95
N SER A 214 -15.48 -9.53 3.01
CA SER A 214 -16.38 -8.99 1.99
C SER A 214 -15.86 -7.64 1.49
N ILE A 215 -16.20 -7.28 0.25
CA ILE A 215 -15.86 -5.98 -0.34
C ILE A 215 -17.08 -5.07 -0.23
N GLY A 216 -16.88 -3.84 0.23
CA GLY A 216 -17.84 -2.75 0.21
C GLY A 216 -17.24 -1.48 -0.34
N ALA A 217 -17.93 -0.36 -0.14
CA ALA A 217 -17.47 0.95 -0.57
C ALA A 217 -17.96 2.05 0.38
N PHE A 218 -17.17 3.12 0.43
CA PHE A 218 -17.55 4.38 1.05
C PHE A 218 -17.09 5.56 0.18
N LEU A 219 -17.67 6.72 0.46
CA LEU A 219 -17.47 7.96 -0.29
C LEU A 219 -16.92 9.02 0.67
N LEU A 220 -15.79 9.64 0.30
CA LEU A 220 -15.24 10.79 1.01
C LEU A 220 -15.54 12.07 0.24
N ASP A 221 -15.68 13.18 0.96
CA ASP A 221 -15.85 14.50 0.35
C ASP A 221 -14.64 14.85 -0.54
N ARG A 222 -14.91 15.45 -1.71
CA ARG A 222 -13.88 15.71 -2.74
C ARG A 222 -12.82 16.70 -2.28
N ASP A 223 -13.24 17.73 -1.55
CA ASP A 223 -12.39 18.84 -1.14
C ASP A 223 -11.80 18.62 0.27
N ASP A 224 -12.54 17.90 1.12
CA ASP A 224 -12.12 17.51 2.47
C ASP A 224 -12.28 15.99 2.71
N PRO A 225 -11.29 15.17 2.26
CA PRO A 225 -11.34 13.71 2.39
C PRO A 225 -11.42 13.19 3.83
N SER A 226 -11.31 14.06 4.84
CA SER A 226 -11.53 13.67 6.23
C SER A 226 -13.00 13.38 6.55
N LYS A 227 -13.92 13.82 5.69
CA LYS A 227 -15.36 13.64 5.83
C LYS A 227 -15.84 12.44 5.04
N VAL A 228 -16.37 11.44 5.73
CA VAL A 228 -17.12 10.34 5.13
C VAL A 228 -18.55 10.82 4.85
N ILE A 229 -18.91 10.91 3.58
CA ILE A 229 -20.21 11.42 3.12
C ILE A 229 -21.16 10.33 2.62
N GLY A 230 -20.68 9.10 2.50
CA GLY A 230 -21.48 7.93 2.14
C GLY A 230 -20.77 6.64 2.51
N ARG A 231 -21.51 5.60 2.86
CA ARG A 231 -20.97 4.27 3.19
C ARG A 231 -22.05 3.22 2.99
N LEU A 232 -21.68 2.09 2.39
CA LEU A 232 -22.62 0.98 2.24
C LEU A 232 -22.83 0.25 3.56
N GLU A 233 -24.09 0.02 3.92
CA GLU A 233 -24.48 -0.79 5.09
C GLU A 233 -24.32 -2.29 4.83
N GLU A 234 -24.38 -2.69 3.56
CA GLU A 234 -24.25 -4.07 3.07
C GLU A 234 -23.10 -4.16 2.05
N PRO A 235 -22.37 -5.28 1.99
CA PRO A 235 -21.25 -5.44 1.08
C PRO A 235 -21.69 -5.43 -0.40
N LEU A 236 -20.77 -4.99 -1.27
CA LEU A 236 -20.88 -5.13 -2.73
C LEU A 236 -20.65 -6.57 -3.18
N LEU A 237 -19.71 -7.26 -2.53
CA LEU A 237 -19.31 -8.61 -2.88
C LEU A 237 -19.05 -9.42 -1.62
N THR A 238 -19.66 -10.60 -1.55
CA THR A 238 -19.46 -11.61 -0.51
C THR A 238 -19.06 -12.92 -1.16
N PRO A 239 -18.26 -13.77 -0.51
CA PRO A 239 -17.89 -15.08 -1.05
C PRO A 239 -19.13 -15.96 -1.29
N ASN A 240 -19.36 -16.36 -2.54
CA ASN A 240 -20.40 -17.33 -2.90
C ASN A 240 -20.01 -18.77 -2.56
N GLU A 241 -20.93 -19.75 -2.71
CA GLU A 241 -20.70 -21.15 -2.33
C GLU A 241 -19.42 -21.77 -2.93
N ASN A 242 -19.07 -21.42 -4.18
CA ASN A 242 -17.86 -21.91 -4.86
C ASN A 242 -16.59 -21.14 -4.45
N GLU A 243 -16.73 -19.87 -4.07
CA GLU A 243 -15.63 -18.99 -3.66
C GLU A 243 -15.19 -19.23 -2.21
N ARG A 244 -15.96 -20.02 -1.43
CA ARG A 244 -15.66 -20.36 -0.04
C ARG A 244 -14.63 -21.47 0.12
N GLU A 245 -14.26 -22.17 -0.95
CA GLU A 245 -13.25 -23.23 -0.94
C GLU A 245 -11.87 -22.70 -1.38
N GLY A 246 -10.83 -22.92 -0.56
CA GLY A 246 -9.43 -22.55 -0.88
C GLY A 246 -8.52 -22.48 0.35
N TYR A 247 -7.32 -21.88 0.20
CA TYR A 247 -6.30 -21.83 1.26
C TYR A 247 -6.75 -20.97 2.46
N VAL A 248 -7.49 -19.88 2.19
CA VAL A 248 -8.19 -19.09 3.20
C VAL A 248 -9.68 -19.02 2.82
N PRO A 249 -10.54 -19.86 3.41
CA PRO A 249 -11.96 -19.91 3.04
C PRO A 249 -12.70 -18.63 3.43
N ASN A 250 -13.82 -18.36 2.77
CA ASN A 250 -14.69 -17.19 2.98
C ASN A 250 -13.99 -15.84 2.72
N VAL A 251 -13.13 -15.76 1.70
CA VAL A 251 -12.41 -14.52 1.36
C VAL A 251 -12.67 -14.08 -0.07
N VAL A 252 -13.19 -12.85 -0.20
CA VAL A 252 -12.99 -12.03 -1.40
C VAL A 252 -12.17 -10.80 -1.04
N TYR A 253 -11.15 -10.52 -1.83
CA TYR A 253 -10.21 -9.43 -1.56
C TYR A 253 -9.78 -8.74 -2.85
N SER A 254 -9.58 -7.43 -2.81
CA SER A 254 -9.14 -6.65 -3.97
C SER A 254 -8.06 -5.67 -3.56
N CYS A 255 -7.16 -5.38 -4.50
CA CYS A 255 -6.13 -4.35 -4.37
C CYS A 255 -6.49 -3.04 -5.09
N GLY A 256 -7.70 -2.93 -5.65
CA GLY A 256 -8.16 -1.73 -6.35
C GLY A 256 -9.27 -1.99 -7.36
N GLY A 257 -9.75 -0.91 -7.96
CA GLY A 257 -10.73 -0.96 -9.03
C GLY A 257 -10.49 0.19 -10.01
N VAL A 258 -11.16 0.12 -11.15
CA VAL A 258 -11.07 1.15 -12.18
C VAL A 258 -12.46 1.46 -12.73
N ILE A 259 -12.72 2.74 -12.99
CA ILE A 259 -13.93 3.15 -13.70
C ILE A 259 -13.68 3.03 -15.20
N HIS A 260 -14.59 2.36 -15.91
CA HIS A 260 -14.59 2.28 -17.35
C HIS A 260 -16.01 2.52 -17.88
N GLY A 261 -16.23 3.70 -18.47
CA GLY A 261 -17.57 4.15 -18.82
C GLY A 261 -18.45 4.28 -17.56
N ASP A 262 -19.63 3.68 -17.60
CA ASP A 262 -20.58 3.66 -16.47
C ASP A 262 -20.37 2.47 -15.52
N GLU A 263 -19.28 1.71 -15.68
CA GLU A 263 -18.98 0.53 -14.86
C GLU A 263 -17.78 0.81 -13.93
N LEU A 264 -17.93 0.41 -12.66
CA LEU A 264 -16.82 0.15 -11.77
C LEU A 264 -16.38 -1.31 -11.95
N ILE A 265 -15.15 -1.50 -12.41
CA ILE A 265 -14.53 -2.79 -12.62
C ILE A 265 -13.67 -3.12 -11.40
N ILE A 266 -13.95 -4.26 -10.76
CA ILE A 266 -13.29 -4.70 -9.53
C ILE A 266 -12.63 -6.06 -9.78
N PRO A 267 -11.33 -6.10 -10.10
CA PRO A 267 -10.54 -7.32 -10.00
C PRO A 267 -10.48 -7.75 -8.54
N TYR A 268 -10.81 -9.01 -8.26
CA TYR A 268 -10.76 -9.56 -6.90
C TYR A 268 -10.20 -10.98 -6.90
N ALA A 269 -9.46 -11.29 -5.86
CA ALA A 269 -9.01 -12.63 -5.53
C ALA A 269 -10.06 -13.34 -4.67
N MET A 270 -10.19 -14.65 -4.88
CA MET A 270 -11.05 -15.54 -4.11
C MET A 270 -10.20 -16.63 -3.45
N SER A 271 -10.34 -16.74 -2.12
CA SER A 271 -9.69 -17.73 -1.26
C SER A 271 -8.17 -17.93 -1.49
N ASP A 272 -7.46 -16.84 -1.81
CA ASP A 272 -6.03 -16.79 -2.14
C ASP A 272 -5.57 -17.79 -3.22
N HIS A 273 -6.49 -18.18 -4.11
CA HIS A 273 -6.25 -19.25 -5.08
C HIS A 273 -6.54 -18.83 -6.53
N ALA A 274 -7.57 -18.02 -6.75
CA ALA A 274 -7.98 -17.58 -8.07
C ALA A 274 -8.34 -16.09 -8.08
N SER A 275 -8.47 -15.51 -9.27
CA SER A 275 -8.94 -14.14 -9.45
C SER A 275 -10.08 -14.09 -10.47
N SER A 276 -10.98 -13.13 -10.26
CA SER A 276 -12.11 -12.84 -11.15
C SER A 276 -12.33 -11.33 -11.22
N ILE A 277 -13.34 -10.91 -11.98
CA ILE A 277 -13.69 -9.51 -12.17
C ILE A 277 -15.19 -9.35 -11.89
N ALA A 278 -15.53 -8.46 -10.97
CA ALA A 278 -16.89 -7.98 -10.78
C ALA A 278 -17.09 -6.66 -11.52
N LYS A 279 -18.32 -6.44 -12.00
CA LYS A 279 -18.76 -5.20 -12.62
C LYS A 279 -19.92 -4.63 -11.82
N VAL A 280 -19.83 -3.37 -11.45
CA VAL A 280 -20.87 -2.66 -10.69
C VAL A 280 -21.29 -1.43 -11.49
N ASN A 281 -22.60 -1.17 -11.61
CA ASN A 281 -23.08 0.06 -12.21
C ASN A 281 -22.67 1.25 -11.32
N LEU A 282 -21.82 2.14 -11.85
CA LEU A 282 -21.25 3.24 -11.09
C LEU A 282 -22.33 4.23 -10.63
N ASN A 283 -23.29 4.54 -11.50
CA ASN A 283 -24.35 5.52 -11.21
C ASN A 283 -25.28 5.02 -10.10
N GLU A 284 -25.64 3.74 -10.09
CA GLU A 284 -26.43 3.14 -9.01
C GLU A 284 -25.67 3.10 -7.69
N LEU A 285 -24.37 2.76 -7.73
CA LEU A 285 -23.51 2.77 -6.54
C LEU A 285 -23.40 4.17 -5.93
N LEU A 286 -23.11 5.17 -6.76
CA LEU A 286 -22.98 6.55 -6.28
C LEU A 286 -24.29 7.06 -5.70
N LYS A 287 -25.43 6.82 -6.37
CA LYS A 287 -26.76 7.16 -5.82
C LYS A 287 -27.02 6.54 -4.45
N LYS A 288 -26.68 5.26 -4.29
CA LYS A 288 -26.82 4.56 -3.00
C LYS A 288 -25.92 5.16 -1.91
N LEU A 289 -24.71 5.61 -2.27
CA LEU A 289 -23.78 6.23 -1.34
C LEU A 289 -24.17 7.68 -0.96
N THR A 290 -24.75 8.44 -1.89
CA THR A 290 -25.17 9.83 -1.65
C THR A 290 -26.58 9.96 -1.08
N GLY A 291 -27.37 8.88 -1.09
CA GLY A 291 -28.76 8.88 -0.63
C GLY A 291 -29.71 9.63 -1.58
N SER A 292 -29.37 9.71 -2.87
CA SER A 292 -30.09 10.48 -3.91
C SER A 292 -30.80 9.59 -4.93
#